data_AF-A0AA40C7E2-F1
#
_entry.id   AF-A0AA40C7E2-F1
#
_cell.length_a   1.000
_cell.length_b   1.000
_cell.length_c   1.000
_cell.angle_alpha   90.00
_cell.angle_beta   90.00
_cell.angle_gamma   90.00
#
_symmetry.space_group_name_H-M   'P 1'
#
loop_
_entity.id
_entity.type
_entity.pdbx_description
1 polymer ?
#
loop_
_entity_poly.entity_id
_entity_poly.type
_entity_poly.pdbx_seq_one_letter_code
_entity_poly.pdbx_strand_id
1 'polypeptide(L)'
;MRLTTLQAAIGSASLFLSAQPVSATIAHRHAHEQLAARRHAHGHHHQRDTSNVSTLEKRASCSLPSHPDLVPVPGAMNSGFAMAGDVACLDGKYCPYACVPGKVMAQWQPNSKYVYPESMNGGLKCNNGVAEKPFPDQPYCVDGTGAVQVVNKVGKIVSFCQTVLPGDEAMVIPTDITNVRTIAVPGISYWDKTAAHYYINPPGVSASEGCVWGTESKPIGNWSPYVAGANTVANGDTYVKIAWNPMFVGCSLKDTPPSFGIKIECPGGGCNGLPCAIHPSTDGMNGVNSPVKATGVGGANFCVVTVPSGKTANIVVFNVDGSEGGPAPEAPSSVVPPPPSSTKATPTSTSTSSSSSKSTSSSSSDSSSSVSSSKPSVKGGYFPGGIFHENSTTTESEDHSSHGSTKAPTLNTSTTGAAPASTPSRSDGAVDQSGSAIAGLIVALVAAAALY
;
A
#
# COMPACT_ATOMS: atom_id res chain seq x y z
N MET A 1 64.01 10.19 0.97
CA MET A 1 63.85 8.89 1.65
C MET A 1 62.40 8.72 2.05
N ARG A 2 61.88 7.47 2.04
CA ARG A 2 60.65 6.94 2.67
C ARG A 2 59.29 7.65 2.46
N LEU A 3 58.28 6.83 2.16
CA LEU A 3 56.85 7.16 2.14
C LEU A 3 56.24 7.05 3.55
N THR A 4 55.14 7.75 3.81
CA THR A 4 53.96 7.37 4.66
C THR A 4 52.99 8.58 4.69
N THR A 5 51.66 8.47 4.63
CA THR A 5 50.75 7.33 4.34
C THR A 5 49.48 7.89 3.67
N LEU A 6 48.70 7.08 2.94
CA LEU A 6 47.50 7.53 2.23
C LEU A 6 46.30 6.59 2.48
N GLN A 7 45.22 7.11 3.06
CA GLN A 7 43.91 6.48 3.27
C GLN A 7 42.85 7.59 3.51
N ALA A 8 41.59 7.47 3.08
CA ALA A 8 41.01 6.62 2.04
C ALA A 8 39.70 7.29 1.56
N ALA A 9 39.44 7.33 0.25
CA ALA A 9 38.26 7.97 -0.33
C ALA A 9 37.83 7.30 -1.64
N ILE A 10 37.31 6.06 -1.55
CA ILE A 10 36.71 5.32 -2.68
C ILE A 10 35.47 4.59 -2.16
N GLY A 11 34.33 4.78 -2.83
CA GLY A 11 33.03 4.23 -2.47
C GLY A 11 31.91 5.21 -2.89
N SER A 12 31.00 4.88 -3.80
CA SER A 12 30.84 3.63 -4.55
C SER A 12 30.33 3.91 -5.97
N ALA A 13 30.84 3.16 -6.95
CA ALA A 13 30.35 3.13 -8.33
C ALA A 13 30.46 1.69 -8.86
N SER A 14 29.63 1.37 -9.86
CA SER A 14 29.51 0.05 -10.52
C SER A 14 28.90 -1.07 -9.66
N LEU A 15 27.58 -1.25 -9.77
CA LEU A 15 26.92 -2.57 -9.81
C LEU A 15 25.46 -2.45 -10.32
N PHE A 16 25.32 -2.26 -11.63
CA PHE A 16 24.03 -2.33 -12.34
C PHE A 16 24.18 -3.21 -13.59
N LEU A 17 23.84 -4.50 -13.50
CA LEU A 17 23.33 -5.29 -14.63
C LEU A 17 22.73 -6.65 -14.21
N SER A 18 21.49 -6.65 -13.70
CA SER A 18 20.66 -7.86 -13.55
C SER A 18 19.20 -7.48 -13.31
N ALA A 19 18.55 -6.92 -14.33
CA ALA A 19 17.13 -6.59 -14.27
C ALA A 19 16.26 -7.80 -14.67
N GLN A 20 15.36 -8.22 -13.77
CA GLN A 20 14.04 -8.75 -14.14
C GLN A 20 12.96 -8.11 -13.25
N PRO A 21 11.75 -7.83 -13.79
CA PRO A 21 10.71 -7.07 -13.09
C PRO A 21 9.72 -7.96 -12.34
N VAL A 22 8.96 -7.37 -11.40
CA VAL A 22 7.64 -7.76 -10.84
C VAL A 22 7.41 -6.85 -9.63
N SER A 23 6.35 -6.04 -9.45
CA SER A 23 5.05 -5.87 -10.12
C SER A 23 4.11 -7.08 -10.01
N ALA A 24 3.06 -6.97 -9.20
CA ALA A 24 2.12 -8.01 -8.77
C ALA A 24 1.94 -9.16 -9.80
N THR A 25 2.50 -10.32 -9.48
CA THR A 25 2.84 -11.33 -10.48
C THR A 25 1.63 -12.09 -11.02
N ILE A 26 1.73 -12.48 -12.30
CA ILE A 26 0.86 -13.47 -12.98
C ILE A 26 0.69 -14.77 -12.17
N ALA A 27 1.64 -15.12 -11.29
CA ALA A 27 1.52 -16.24 -10.35
C ALA A 27 0.28 -16.16 -9.44
N HIS A 28 -0.09 -14.97 -8.94
CA HIS A 28 -1.32 -14.80 -8.15
C HIS A 28 -2.57 -15.05 -9.00
N ARG A 29 -2.58 -14.53 -10.24
CA ARG A 29 -3.68 -14.75 -11.19
C ARG A 29 -3.87 -16.24 -11.50
N HIS A 30 -2.78 -16.99 -11.71
CA HIS A 30 -2.86 -18.43 -11.96
C HIS A 30 -3.36 -19.25 -10.76
N ALA A 31 -3.18 -18.80 -9.52
CA ALA A 31 -3.78 -19.48 -8.37
C ALA A 31 -5.32 -19.46 -8.43
N HIS A 32 -5.92 -18.31 -8.81
CA HIS A 32 -7.36 -18.19 -9.02
C HIS A 32 -7.83 -18.91 -10.31
N GLU A 33 -7.10 -18.79 -11.42
CA GLU A 33 -7.45 -19.47 -12.68
C GLU A 33 -7.38 -21.01 -12.55
N GLN A 34 -6.42 -21.58 -11.82
CA GLN A 34 -6.38 -23.04 -11.58
C GLN A 34 -7.51 -23.54 -10.68
N LEU A 35 -7.96 -22.72 -9.71
CA LEU A 35 -9.15 -23.03 -8.89
C LEU A 35 -10.45 -22.97 -9.72
N ALA A 36 -10.53 -22.08 -10.71
CA ALA A 36 -11.65 -22.02 -11.66
C ALA A 36 -11.63 -23.18 -12.67
N ALA A 37 -10.48 -23.44 -13.31
CA ALA A 37 -10.33 -24.49 -14.32
C ALA A 37 -10.64 -25.89 -13.77
N ARG A 38 -10.27 -26.17 -12.51
CA ARG A 38 -10.60 -27.45 -11.84
C ARG A 38 -12.11 -27.70 -11.64
N ARG A 39 -12.99 -26.70 -11.83
CA ARG A 39 -14.45 -26.87 -11.68
C ARG A 39 -15.18 -27.33 -12.95
N HIS A 40 -14.50 -27.37 -14.10
CA HIS A 40 -15.13 -27.71 -15.40
C HIS A 40 -14.77 -29.11 -15.95
N ALA A 41 -14.14 -29.97 -15.15
CA ALA A 41 -13.67 -31.30 -15.57
C ALA A 41 -14.24 -32.45 -14.72
N HIS A 42 -15.57 -32.57 -14.68
CA HIS A 42 -16.27 -33.71 -14.04
C HIS A 42 -17.19 -34.43 -15.04
N GLY A 43 -16.60 -35.34 -15.82
CA GLY A 43 -17.37 -36.36 -16.54
C GLY A 43 -17.95 -37.37 -15.55
N HIS A 44 -19.21 -37.77 -15.75
CA HIS A 44 -19.93 -38.63 -14.80
C HIS A 44 -19.37 -40.06 -14.77
N HIS A 45 -18.95 -40.52 -13.59
CA HIS A 45 -18.83 -41.94 -13.29
C HIS A 45 -19.48 -42.24 -11.93
N HIS A 46 -20.63 -42.91 -11.95
CA HIS A 46 -21.39 -43.25 -10.75
C HIS A 46 -20.97 -44.62 -10.20
N GLN A 47 -19.99 -44.63 -9.31
CA GLN A 47 -19.73 -45.77 -8.43
C GLN A 47 -20.46 -45.54 -7.09
N ARG A 48 -21.36 -46.47 -6.73
CA ARG A 48 -22.09 -46.43 -5.45
C ARG A 48 -21.25 -47.08 -4.35
N ASP A 49 -20.46 -46.29 -3.66
CA ASP A 49 -19.94 -46.67 -2.35
C ASP A 49 -20.86 -46.15 -1.24
N THR A 50 -21.29 -47.06 -0.36
CA THR A 50 -22.19 -46.78 0.77
C THR A 50 -21.40 -46.81 2.08
N SER A 51 -20.50 -45.84 2.23
CA SER A 51 -19.64 -45.67 3.40
C SER A 51 -19.92 -44.33 4.07
N ASN A 52 -19.81 -44.31 5.42
CA ASN A 52 -20.30 -43.26 6.31
C ASN A 52 -20.28 -41.83 5.75
N VAL A 53 -21.45 -41.19 5.72
CA VAL A 53 -21.54 -39.73 5.71
C VAL A 53 -21.07 -39.24 7.07
N SER A 54 -19.75 -39.02 7.20
CA SER A 54 -19.27 -38.02 8.15
C SER A 54 -19.93 -36.70 7.76
N THR A 55 -20.55 -36.04 8.72
CA THR A 55 -21.09 -34.70 8.51
C THR A 55 -19.96 -33.81 8.07
N LEU A 56 -20.02 -33.31 6.84
CA LEU A 56 -19.18 -32.21 6.37
C LEU A 56 -19.54 -30.99 7.20
N GLU A 57 -18.91 -30.84 8.35
CA GLU A 57 -19.05 -29.68 9.21
C GLU A 57 -18.64 -28.46 8.41
N LYS A 58 -19.66 -27.70 8.00
CA LYS A 58 -19.50 -26.42 7.32
C LYS A 58 -18.83 -25.49 8.33
N ARG A 59 -17.49 -25.44 8.27
CA ARG A 59 -16.62 -24.67 9.18
C ARG A 59 -17.29 -23.35 9.51
N ALA A 60 -17.45 -23.08 10.81
CA ALA A 60 -18.12 -21.89 11.29
C ALA A 60 -17.50 -20.65 10.61
N SER A 61 -18.34 -19.72 10.17
CA SER A 61 -17.91 -18.52 9.45
C SER A 61 -18.36 -17.30 10.23
N CYS A 62 -17.42 -16.42 10.55
CA CYS A 62 -17.72 -15.20 11.28
C CYS A 62 -18.31 -14.12 10.36
N SER A 63 -19.09 -13.23 10.96
CA SER A 63 -19.53 -11.96 10.34
C SER A 63 -18.85 -10.78 11.04
N LEU A 64 -18.74 -9.64 10.35
CA LEU A 64 -18.18 -8.43 10.94
C LEU A 64 -19.10 -7.96 12.11
N PRO A 65 -18.55 -7.63 13.30
CA PRO A 65 -19.34 -7.03 14.38
C PRO A 65 -19.95 -5.69 13.97
N SER A 66 -21.17 -5.41 14.43
CA SER A 66 -21.76 -4.06 14.28
C SER A 66 -21.13 -3.11 15.29
N HIS A 67 -20.45 -2.07 14.81
CA HIS A 67 -19.75 -1.07 15.63
C HIS A 67 -19.65 0.26 14.85
N PRO A 68 -19.80 1.44 15.46
CA PRO A 68 -19.83 2.71 14.73
C PRO A 68 -18.54 3.05 13.97
N ASP A 69 -17.37 2.58 14.44
CA ASP A 69 -16.10 2.76 13.73
C ASP A 69 -15.84 1.73 12.61
N LEU A 70 -16.66 0.67 12.49
CA LEU A 70 -16.48 -0.40 11.51
C LEU A 70 -17.34 -0.14 10.27
N VAL A 71 -16.72 -0.25 9.09
CA VAL A 71 -17.41 -0.11 7.80
C VAL A 71 -17.56 -1.50 7.16
N PRO A 72 -18.77 -1.97 6.83
CA PRO A 72 -18.94 -3.22 6.12
C PRO A 72 -18.51 -3.06 4.66
N VAL A 73 -17.52 -3.84 4.23
CA VAL A 73 -17.13 -3.92 2.82
C VAL A 73 -18.14 -4.76 2.05
N PRO A 74 -18.65 -4.30 0.89
CA PRO A 74 -19.61 -5.06 0.09
C PRO A 74 -19.10 -6.44 -0.32
N GLY A 75 -19.99 -7.43 -0.29
CA GLY A 75 -19.70 -8.81 -0.69
C GLY A 75 -20.76 -9.79 -0.22
N ALA A 76 -20.64 -11.06 -0.63
CA ALA A 76 -21.61 -12.11 -0.30
C ALA A 76 -21.06 -13.09 0.74
N MET A 77 -19.78 -13.44 0.66
CA MET A 77 -19.13 -14.39 1.56
C MET A 77 -18.24 -13.71 2.60
N ASN A 78 -17.66 -12.55 2.27
CA ASN A 78 -16.84 -11.76 3.21
C ASN A 78 -17.62 -11.27 4.45
N SER A 79 -18.95 -11.29 4.43
CA SER A 79 -19.80 -11.00 5.59
C SER A 79 -19.47 -9.64 6.25
N GLY A 80 -19.11 -8.65 5.42
CA GLY A 80 -18.70 -7.29 5.81
C GLY A 80 -17.20 -7.11 6.05
N PHE A 81 -16.42 -8.18 6.23
CA PHE A 81 -14.96 -8.07 6.38
C PHE A 81 -14.30 -7.50 5.11
N ALA A 82 -13.17 -6.81 5.29
CA ALA A 82 -12.41 -6.21 4.21
C ALA A 82 -11.54 -7.25 3.51
N MET A 83 -12.20 -8.11 2.75
CA MET A 83 -11.65 -9.16 1.90
C MET A 83 -12.47 -9.19 0.59
N ALA A 84 -11.94 -9.84 -0.45
CA ALA A 84 -12.69 -10.09 -1.68
C ALA A 84 -14.08 -10.71 -1.41
N GLY A 85 -15.09 -10.27 -2.16
CA GLY A 85 -16.52 -10.53 -1.84
C GLY A 85 -16.95 -12.01 -1.86
N ASP A 86 -16.14 -12.89 -2.44
CA ASP A 86 -16.30 -14.35 -2.51
C ASP A 86 -15.43 -15.12 -1.49
N VAL A 87 -14.62 -14.42 -0.69
CA VAL A 87 -13.77 -15.02 0.37
C VAL A 87 -14.49 -14.98 1.71
N ALA A 88 -14.76 -16.14 2.30
CA ALA A 88 -15.41 -16.23 3.61
C ALA A 88 -14.41 -16.10 4.77
N CYS A 89 -14.81 -15.39 5.83
CA CYS A 89 -14.10 -15.40 7.12
C CYS A 89 -14.35 -16.72 7.86
N LEU A 90 -13.56 -17.74 7.54
CA LEU A 90 -13.68 -19.09 8.13
C LEU A 90 -13.02 -19.19 9.50
N ASP A 91 -13.51 -20.13 10.31
CA ASP A 91 -12.93 -20.49 11.60
C ASP A 91 -11.41 -20.73 11.53
N GLY A 92 -10.73 -20.29 12.59
CA GLY A 92 -9.27 -20.31 12.71
C GLY A 92 -8.54 -19.26 11.86
N LYS A 93 -9.22 -18.48 11.00
CA LYS A 93 -8.59 -17.40 10.22
C LYS A 93 -8.57 -16.06 10.95
N TYR A 94 -7.61 -15.22 10.56
CA TYR A 94 -7.65 -13.79 10.83
C TYR A 94 -8.39 -13.11 9.67
N CYS A 95 -9.25 -12.16 9.98
CA CYS A 95 -10.17 -11.52 9.04
C CYS A 95 -10.06 -9.99 9.17
N PRO A 96 -9.39 -9.31 8.23
CA PRO A 96 -9.24 -7.86 8.24
C PRO A 96 -10.57 -7.14 7.98
N TYR A 97 -10.67 -5.88 8.40
CA TYR A 97 -11.88 -5.06 8.32
C TYR A 97 -11.56 -3.61 8.00
N ALA A 98 -12.55 -2.91 7.46
CA ALA A 98 -12.46 -1.47 7.18
C ALA A 98 -12.87 -0.67 8.43
N CYS A 99 -12.10 0.38 8.71
CA CYS A 99 -12.46 1.41 9.68
C CYS A 99 -13.07 2.62 8.97
N VAL A 100 -13.79 3.46 9.73
CA VAL A 100 -14.30 4.74 9.21
C VAL A 100 -13.17 5.66 8.72
N PRO A 101 -13.35 6.43 7.62
CA PRO A 101 -12.27 7.19 7.00
C PRO A 101 -11.60 8.18 7.95
N GLY A 102 -10.28 8.04 8.06
CA GLY A 102 -9.41 8.74 9.03
C GLY A 102 -8.78 7.80 10.06
N LYS A 103 -9.40 6.63 10.32
CA LYS A 103 -8.91 5.60 11.25
C LYS A 103 -8.25 4.42 10.53
N VAL A 104 -7.39 3.70 11.25
CA VAL A 104 -6.81 2.41 10.86
C VAL A 104 -7.26 1.30 11.81
N MET A 105 -7.18 0.04 11.38
CA MET A 105 -7.49 -1.11 12.25
C MET A 105 -6.50 -1.19 13.43
N ALA A 106 -6.94 -1.74 14.56
CA ALA A 106 -6.13 -1.89 15.78
C ALA A 106 -6.03 -3.34 16.25
N GLN A 107 -6.27 -4.29 15.35
CA GLN A 107 -6.33 -5.73 15.62
C GLN A 107 -5.64 -6.49 14.47
N TRP A 108 -4.83 -7.49 14.83
CA TRP A 108 -4.07 -8.37 13.93
C TRP A 108 -3.47 -9.51 14.76
N GLN A 109 -2.86 -10.52 14.12
CA GLN A 109 -2.12 -11.56 14.83
C GLN A 109 -0.99 -10.98 15.70
N PRO A 110 -0.95 -11.25 17.02
CA PRO A 110 0.15 -10.80 17.87
C PRO A 110 1.52 -11.21 17.32
N ASN A 111 2.45 -10.25 17.31
CA ASN A 111 3.82 -10.35 16.79
C ASN A 111 3.98 -10.53 15.27
N SER A 112 2.92 -10.53 14.45
CA SER A 112 3.04 -10.69 12.99
C SER A 112 3.86 -9.57 12.33
N LYS A 113 4.59 -9.96 11.26
CA LYS A 113 5.48 -9.09 10.46
C LYS A 113 5.01 -8.88 9.04
N TYR A 114 5.58 -7.85 8.38
CA TYR A 114 5.37 -7.64 6.95
C TYR A 114 6.20 -8.62 6.10
N VAL A 115 5.92 -9.90 6.29
CA VAL A 115 6.51 -11.07 5.64
C VAL A 115 5.38 -12.08 5.40
N TYR A 116 5.29 -12.65 4.20
CA TYR A 116 4.28 -13.67 3.91
C TYR A 116 4.60 -14.98 4.67
N PRO A 117 3.63 -15.68 5.29
CA PRO A 117 2.18 -15.41 5.29
C PRO A 117 1.68 -14.56 6.47
N GLU A 118 2.55 -14.11 7.37
CA GLU A 118 2.17 -13.32 8.55
C GLU A 118 1.47 -12.01 8.19
N SER A 119 1.88 -11.40 7.08
CA SER A 119 1.30 -10.16 6.53
C SER A 119 -0.20 -10.27 6.24
N MET A 120 -0.72 -11.46 5.97
CA MET A 120 -2.15 -11.69 5.72
C MET A 120 -3.00 -11.67 6.99
N ASN A 121 -2.40 -11.83 8.17
CA ASN A 121 -3.14 -12.12 9.40
C ASN A 121 -3.61 -10.85 10.13
N GLY A 122 -4.34 -10.00 9.40
CA GLY A 122 -4.94 -8.77 9.91
C GLY A 122 -6.33 -8.95 10.53
N GLY A 123 -6.74 -7.96 11.33
CA GLY A 123 -8.07 -7.85 11.91
C GLY A 123 -8.42 -8.85 13.02
N LEU A 124 -9.64 -9.39 12.97
CA LEU A 124 -10.23 -10.21 14.03
C LEU A 124 -9.91 -11.68 13.85
N LYS A 125 -9.78 -12.42 14.95
CA LYS A 125 -9.66 -13.87 14.94
C LYS A 125 -11.04 -14.49 14.87
N CYS A 126 -11.32 -15.29 13.84
CA CYS A 126 -12.51 -16.12 13.82
C CYS A 126 -12.29 -17.36 14.70
N ASN A 127 -13.16 -17.55 15.69
CA ASN A 127 -13.11 -18.62 16.68
C ASN A 127 -14.53 -19.19 16.86
N ASN A 128 -14.77 -20.40 16.37
CA ASN A 128 -16.08 -21.08 16.42
C ASN A 128 -17.26 -20.24 15.86
N GLY A 129 -16.98 -19.34 14.91
CA GLY A 129 -17.97 -18.42 14.31
C GLY A 129 -18.10 -17.07 15.03
N VAL A 130 -17.38 -16.84 16.14
CA VAL A 130 -17.28 -15.55 16.83
C VAL A 130 -16.04 -14.79 16.35
N ALA A 131 -16.20 -13.50 16.04
CA ALA A 131 -15.10 -12.62 15.63
C ALA A 131 -14.46 -11.92 16.83
N GLU A 132 -13.36 -12.48 17.33
CA GLU A 132 -12.68 -12.04 18.54
C GLU A 132 -11.55 -11.03 18.26
N LYS A 133 -11.32 -10.11 19.20
CA LYS A 133 -10.20 -9.15 19.16
C LYS A 133 -8.92 -9.82 19.70
N PRO A 134 -7.85 -9.98 18.90
CA PRO A 134 -6.57 -10.51 19.39
C PRO A 134 -5.90 -9.63 20.46
N PHE A 135 -6.27 -8.35 20.54
CA PHE A 135 -5.93 -7.44 21.64
C PHE A 135 -7.22 -6.98 22.34
N PRO A 136 -7.68 -7.69 23.39
CA PRO A 136 -8.96 -7.44 24.05
C PRO A 136 -9.14 -6.01 24.58
N ASP A 137 -8.07 -5.40 25.08
CA ASP A 137 -8.10 -4.06 25.69
C ASP A 137 -7.99 -2.91 24.66
N GLN A 138 -7.65 -3.21 23.41
CA GLN A 138 -7.58 -2.22 22.31
C GLN A 138 -8.96 -2.04 21.63
N PRO A 139 -9.27 -0.88 21.05
CA PRO A 139 -10.47 -0.69 20.24
C PRO A 139 -10.40 -1.52 18.95
N TYR A 140 -11.46 -1.47 18.13
CA TYR A 140 -11.39 -1.96 16.74
C TYR A 140 -10.55 -1.02 15.87
N CYS A 141 -10.71 0.29 16.04
CA CYS A 141 -10.08 1.29 15.17
C CYS A 141 -9.38 2.36 16.02
N VAL A 142 -8.22 2.82 15.57
CA VAL A 142 -7.51 3.98 16.13
C VAL A 142 -7.33 5.04 15.06
N ASP A 143 -7.31 6.32 15.46
CA ASP A 143 -7.09 7.42 14.54
C ASP A 143 -5.69 7.37 13.92
N GLY A 144 -5.62 7.67 12.62
CA GLY A 144 -4.36 8.08 12.00
C GLY A 144 -3.91 9.44 12.53
N THR A 145 -2.71 9.88 12.14
CA THR A 145 -2.09 11.11 12.67
C THR A 145 -2.78 12.42 12.26
N GLY A 146 -3.83 12.37 11.44
CA GLY A 146 -4.57 13.54 10.96
C GLY A 146 -3.80 14.45 9.99
N ALA A 147 -2.56 14.10 9.64
CA ALA A 147 -1.65 14.94 8.87
C ALA A 147 -2.06 15.16 7.40
N VAL A 148 -2.95 14.33 6.84
CA VAL A 148 -3.39 14.44 5.44
C VAL A 148 -4.91 14.47 5.31
N GLN A 149 -5.40 15.46 4.59
CA GLN A 149 -6.77 15.55 4.10
C GLN A 149 -6.79 15.43 2.57
N VAL A 150 -7.92 15.04 2.01
CA VAL A 150 -8.21 15.16 0.59
C VAL A 150 -9.21 16.30 0.40
N VAL A 151 -8.98 17.13 -0.61
CA VAL A 151 -9.87 18.24 -0.99
C VAL A 151 -10.34 18.00 -2.43
N ASN A 152 -11.63 17.70 -2.57
CA ASN A 152 -12.30 17.51 -3.84
C ASN A 152 -12.77 18.86 -4.38
N LYS A 153 -12.26 19.25 -5.57
CA LYS A 153 -12.72 20.41 -6.36
C LYS A 153 -13.38 20.02 -7.68
N VAL A 154 -13.64 18.72 -7.93
CA VAL A 154 -14.15 18.24 -9.23
C VAL A 154 -15.68 18.36 -9.39
N GLY A 155 -16.42 18.58 -8.30
CA GLY A 155 -17.88 18.73 -8.32
C GLY A 155 -18.68 17.43 -8.42
N LYS A 156 -18.01 16.29 -8.33
CA LYS A 156 -18.59 14.94 -8.28
C LYS A 156 -17.92 14.16 -7.16
N ILE A 157 -18.58 13.13 -6.64
CA ILE A 157 -17.97 12.22 -5.66
C ILE A 157 -16.67 11.61 -6.22
N VAL A 158 -15.65 11.49 -5.38
CA VAL A 158 -14.38 10.81 -5.69
C VAL A 158 -14.14 9.80 -4.57
N SER A 159 -13.82 8.57 -4.93
CA SER A 159 -13.48 7.53 -3.95
C SER A 159 -11.97 7.29 -3.89
N PHE A 160 -11.45 7.27 -2.66
CA PHE A 160 -10.12 6.80 -2.30
C PHE A 160 -10.28 5.42 -1.64
N CYS A 161 -9.66 4.41 -2.22
CA CYS A 161 -9.80 3.03 -1.80
C CYS A 161 -8.52 2.56 -1.15
N GLN A 162 -8.51 2.45 0.18
CA GLN A 162 -7.32 2.05 0.93
C GLN A 162 -7.07 0.55 0.79
N THR A 163 -5.79 0.16 0.71
CA THR A 163 -5.38 -1.25 0.72
C THR A 163 -5.50 -1.88 2.11
N VAL A 164 -5.91 -3.14 2.15
CA VAL A 164 -6.04 -3.91 3.39
C VAL A 164 -4.68 -4.43 3.84
N LEU A 165 -4.03 -3.70 4.74
CA LEU A 165 -2.73 -4.05 5.32
C LEU A 165 -2.74 -3.83 6.85
N PRO A 166 -2.50 -4.85 7.69
CA PRO A 166 -2.30 -6.26 7.35
C PRO A 166 -3.54 -6.91 6.71
N GLY A 167 -3.31 -7.84 5.78
CA GLY A 167 -4.34 -8.50 4.98
C GLY A 167 -3.86 -8.95 3.59
N ASP A 168 -4.77 -8.98 2.63
CA ASP A 168 -4.53 -9.40 1.24
C ASP A 168 -4.11 -8.25 0.31
N GLU A 169 -3.85 -7.07 0.86
CA GLU A 169 -3.55 -5.80 0.16
C GLU A 169 -4.64 -5.33 -0.83
N ALA A 170 -5.84 -5.93 -0.83
CA ALA A 170 -6.93 -5.53 -1.71
C ALA A 170 -7.38 -4.08 -1.42
N MET A 171 -7.68 -3.31 -2.47
CA MET A 171 -8.10 -1.90 -2.37
C MET A 171 -9.61 -1.76 -2.07
N VAL A 172 -10.05 -2.38 -0.97
CA VAL A 172 -11.48 -2.54 -0.63
C VAL A 172 -11.93 -1.77 0.61
N ILE A 173 -11.05 -1.03 1.29
CA ILE A 173 -11.43 -0.14 2.40
C ILE A 173 -11.94 1.18 1.81
N PRO A 174 -13.24 1.52 1.96
CA PRO A 174 -13.86 2.62 1.22
C PRO A 174 -13.70 3.98 1.90
N THR A 175 -13.34 5.01 1.12
CA THR A 175 -13.48 6.42 1.52
C THR A 175 -14.10 7.23 0.38
N ASP A 176 -15.35 7.63 0.55
CA ASP A 176 -16.04 8.55 -0.36
C ASP A 176 -15.82 10.02 0.05
N ILE A 177 -15.62 10.88 -0.95
CA ILE A 177 -15.16 12.26 -0.76
C ILE A 177 -15.95 13.20 -1.68
N THR A 178 -16.80 14.02 -1.07
CA THR A 178 -17.68 14.99 -1.76
C THR A 178 -17.19 16.44 -1.68
N ASN A 179 -16.39 16.75 -0.65
CA ASN A 179 -15.76 18.06 -0.43
C ASN A 179 -14.39 17.86 0.25
N VAL A 180 -14.32 17.86 1.59
CA VAL A 180 -13.07 17.62 2.34
C VAL A 180 -13.21 16.37 3.21
N ARG A 181 -12.19 15.52 3.22
CA ARG A 181 -12.15 14.34 4.10
C ARG A 181 -10.73 14.03 4.59
N THR A 182 -10.56 13.81 5.90
CA THR A 182 -9.33 13.24 6.46
C THR A 182 -9.18 11.78 6.03
N ILE A 183 -8.02 11.42 5.50
CA ILE A 183 -7.67 10.03 5.19
C ILE A 183 -6.78 9.45 6.29
N ALA A 184 -6.75 8.13 6.42
CA ALA A 184 -5.94 7.46 7.44
C ALA A 184 -4.45 7.56 7.11
N VAL A 185 -3.66 8.07 8.06
CA VAL A 185 -2.20 8.18 7.98
C VAL A 185 -1.61 7.41 9.17
N PRO A 186 -0.99 6.24 8.97
CA PRO A 186 -0.40 5.49 10.07
C PRO A 186 0.81 6.20 10.68
N GLY A 187 0.92 6.16 12.00
CA GLY A 187 2.14 6.50 12.73
C GLY A 187 3.02 5.27 12.99
N ILE A 188 4.20 5.46 13.57
CA ILE A 188 5.15 4.38 13.92
C ILE A 188 4.62 3.33 14.92
N SER A 189 3.45 3.55 15.54
CA SER A 189 2.75 2.60 16.41
C SER A 189 1.85 1.64 15.63
N TYR A 190 1.63 1.87 14.34
CA TYR A 190 0.84 0.99 13.49
C TYR A 190 1.57 -0.33 13.17
N TRP A 191 0.81 -1.31 12.71
CA TRP A 191 1.31 -2.65 12.38
C TRP A 191 2.57 -2.59 11.50
N ASP A 192 3.64 -3.18 12.04
CA ASP A 192 5.02 -3.21 11.54
C ASP A 192 5.56 -1.88 10.95
N LYS A 193 5.06 -0.73 11.46
CA LYS A 193 5.41 0.64 11.01
C LYS A 193 5.06 0.92 9.54
N THR A 194 4.10 0.18 8.99
CA THR A 194 3.68 0.27 7.58
C THR A 194 2.93 1.58 7.25
N ALA A 195 2.83 1.89 5.96
CA ALA A 195 2.12 3.06 5.43
C ALA A 195 0.72 2.69 4.94
N ALA A 196 -0.18 3.68 4.84
CA ALA A 196 -1.43 3.50 4.11
C ALA A 196 -1.21 3.77 2.62
N HIS A 197 -1.82 2.97 1.76
CA HIS A 197 -1.83 3.13 0.30
C HIS A 197 -3.27 3.22 -0.21
N TYR A 198 -3.49 4.02 -1.25
CA TYR A 198 -4.82 4.38 -1.76
C TYR A 198 -4.86 4.35 -3.29
N TYR A 199 -5.90 3.73 -3.85
CA TYR A 199 -6.28 3.87 -5.24
C TYR A 199 -7.31 5.00 -5.39
N ILE A 200 -7.15 5.87 -6.38
CA ILE A 200 -7.94 7.10 -6.55
C ILE A 200 -8.78 7.02 -7.82
N ASN A 201 -10.09 6.83 -7.65
CA ASN A 201 -11.03 6.64 -8.75
C ASN A 201 -11.44 7.97 -9.45
N PRO A 202 -11.95 7.90 -10.69
CA PRO A 202 -12.42 9.07 -11.43
C PRO A 202 -13.63 9.80 -10.82
N PRO A 203 -13.81 11.10 -11.10
CA PRO A 203 -14.96 11.90 -10.69
C PRO A 203 -16.32 11.31 -11.11
N GLY A 204 -17.12 10.93 -10.12
CA GLY A 204 -18.42 10.27 -10.27
C GLY A 204 -18.46 8.83 -9.74
N VAL A 205 -17.30 8.19 -9.56
CA VAL A 205 -17.20 6.81 -9.08
C VAL A 205 -17.20 6.78 -7.55
N SER A 206 -18.34 6.39 -6.97
CA SER A 206 -18.47 6.15 -5.52
C SER A 206 -17.60 4.98 -5.05
N ALA A 207 -17.31 4.89 -3.76
CA ALA A 207 -16.52 3.80 -3.19
C ALA A 207 -17.21 2.43 -3.35
N SER A 208 -18.55 2.40 -3.43
CA SER A 208 -19.31 1.18 -3.73
C SER A 208 -19.16 0.66 -5.17
N GLU A 209 -18.79 1.51 -6.13
CA GLU A 209 -18.43 1.11 -7.50
C GLU A 209 -16.90 0.92 -7.64
N GLY A 210 -16.11 1.77 -6.96
CA GLY A 210 -14.68 1.93 -7.20
C GLY A 210 -13.74 1.20 -6.26
N CYS A 211 -14.18 0.75 -5.08
CA CYS A 211 -13.33 0.02 -4.12
C CYS A 211 -13.52 -1.50 -4.25
N VAL A 212 -13.34 -1.97 -5.48
CA VAL A 212 -13.48 -3.38 -5.90
C VAL A 212 -12.35 -3.74 -6.86
N TRP A 213 -12.05 -5.03 -7.01
CA TRP A 213 -11.17 -5.50 -8.10
C TRP A 213 -11.89 -5.37 -9.44
N GLY A 214 -11.25 -4.68 -10.39
CA GLY A 214 -11.81 -4.35 -11.70
C GLY A 214 -11.14 -5.07 -12.86
N THR A 215 -11.45 -4.64 -14.08
CA THR A 215 -10.86 -5.14 -15.32
C THR A 215 -10.34 -3.99 -16.17
N GLU A 216 -9.43 -4.28 -17.10
CA GLU A 216 -8.82 -3.32 -18.05
C GLU A 216 -9.83 -2.56 -18.95
N SER A 217 -11.13 -2.85 -18.86
CA SER A 217 -12.18 -2.10 -19.56
C SER A 217 -12.64 -0.82 -18.84
N LYS A 218 -12.27 -0.61 -17.56
CA LYS A 218 -12.62 0.60 -16.79
C LYS A 218 -11.47 1.05 -15.89
N PRO A 219 -11.19 2.36 -15.79
CA PRO A 219 -10.15 2.89 -14.90
C PRO A 219 -10.66 3.05 -13.46
N ILE A 220 -11.00 1.94 -12.81
CA ILE A 220 -11.53 1.89 -11.43
C ILE A 220 -10.81 0.81 -10.60
N GLY A 221 -10.83 0.98 -9.27
CA GLY A 221 -10.22 0.04 -8.34
C GLY A 221 -8.73 -0.12 -8.60
N ASN A 222 -8.26 -1.37 -8.73
CA ASN A 222 -6.86 -1.65 -9.07
C ASN A 222 -6.40 -1.05 -10.42
N TRP A 223 -7.32 -0.63 -11.30
CA TRP A 223 -7.04 0.04 -12.58
C TRP A 223 -7.25 1.57 -12.54
N SER A 224 -7.48 2.17 -11.36
CA SER A 224 -7.68 3.62 -11.21
C SER A 224 -6.46 4.41 -11.72
N PRO A 225 -6.59 5.65 -12.25
CA PRO A 225 -5.47 6.33 -12.89
C PRO A 225 -4.30 6.67 -11.96
N TYR A 226 -4.61 6.99 -10.71
CA TYR A 226 -3.66 7.45 -9.70
C TYR A 226 -3.70 6.61 -8.45
N VAL A 227 -2.59 6.63 -7.72
CA VAL A 227 -2.47 6.13 -6.36
C VAL A 227 -1.80 7.15 -5.45
N ALA A 228 -2.09 7.08 -4.15
CA ALA A 228 -1.41 7.85 -3.11
C ALA A 228 -0.93 6.95 -1.97
N GLY A 229 -0.04 7.45 -1.13
CA GLY A 229 0.32 6.78 0.12
C GLY A 229 0.94 7.73 1.13
N ALA A 230 0.75 7.44 2.41
CA ALA A 230 1.24 8.30 3.49
C ALA A 230 1.57 7.52 4.77
N ASN A 231 2.56 8.03 5.51
CA ASN A 231 2.91 7.59 6.87
C ASN A 231 3.62 8.71 7.65
N THR A 232 3.46 8.69 8.97
CA THR A 232 4.16 9.60 9.90
C THR A 232 5.27 8.84 10.63
N VAL A 233 6.50 9.34 10.52
CA VAL A 233 7.71 8.72 11.09
C VAL A 233 8.04 9.25 12.49
N ALA A 234 9.09 8.71 13.12
CA ALA A 234 9.36 8.88 14.55
C ALA A 234 9.70 10.32 15.01
N ASN A 235 10.09 11.22 14.11
CA ASN A 235 10.28 12.64 14.43
C ASN A 235 8.99 13.47 14.27
N GLY A 236 7.88 12.84 13.86
CA GLY A 236 6.59 13.47 13.58
C GLY A 236 6.40 13.97 12.15
N ASP A 237 7.43 13.92 11.30
CA ASP A 237 7.28 14.27 9.88
C ASP A 237 6.39 13.23 9.18
N THR A 238 5.58 13.68 8.24
CA THR A 238 4.72 12.83 7.42
C THR A 238 5.18 12.87 5.97
N TYR A 239 5.44 11.70 5.39
CA TYR A 239 5.69 11.56 3.95
C TYR A 239 4.36 11.35 3.25
N VAL A 240 4.13 12.08 2.15
CA VAL A 240 2.93 12.00 1.33
C VAL A 240 3.34 11.82 -0.12
N LYS A 241 3.01 10.66 -0.70
CA LYS A 241 3.29 10.29 -2.10
C LYS A 241 2.02 10.41 -2.92
N ILE A 242 2.13 11.00 -4.11
CA ILE A 242 1.16 10.80 -5.20
C ILE A 242 1.89 10.23 -6.43
N ALA A 243 1.21 9.35 -7.15
CA ALA A 243 1.78 8.66 -8.30
C ALA A 243 0.71 8.35 -9.36
N TRP A 244 1.16 8.10 -10.58
CA TRP A 244 0.38 7.29 -11.51
C TRP A 244 0.28 5.85 -11.01
N ASN A 245 -0.80 5.17 -11.34
CA ASN A 245 -0.92 3.73 -11.13
C ASN A 245 -0.17 2.97 -12.24
N PRO A 246 0.80 2.10 -11.92
CA PRO A 246 1.49 1.30 -12.95
C PRO A 246 0.54 0.37 -13.71
N MET A 247 -0.58 -0.06 -13.14
CA MET A 247 -1.58 -0.86 -13.86
C MET A 247 -2.31 -0.03 -14.93
N PHE A 248 -2.69 1.21 -14.62
CA PHE A 248 -3.29 2.14 -15.60
C PHE A 248 -2.28 2.51 -16.71
N VAL A 249 -1.03 2.80 -16.36
CA VAL A 249 0.04 3.14 -17.31
C VAL A 249 0.50 1.94 -18.15
N GLY A 250 0.30 0.71 -17.66
CA GLY A 250 0.70 -0.52 -18.35
C GLY A 250 -0.31 -1.12 -19.33
N CYS A 251 -1.58 -0.68 -19.32
CA CYS A 251 -2.65 -1.20 -20.19
C CYS A 251 -3.18 -0.15 -21.17
N SER A 252 -4.20 -0.48 -21.96
CA SER A 252 -4.82 0.42 -22.95
C SER A 252 -5.58 1.60 -22.35
N LEU A 253 -5.92 1.58 -21.06
CA LEU A 253 -6.60 2.69 -20.38
C LEU A 253 -5.79 4.00 -20.44
N LYS A 254 -4.45 3.91 -20.50
CA LYS A 254 -3.53 5.04 -20.71
C LYS A 254 -3.84 5.87 -21.97
N ASP A 255 -4.48 5.28 -22.97
CA ASP A 255 -4.74 5.91 -24.27
C ASP A 255 -5.97 6.85 -24.22
N THR A 256 -6.69 6.87 -23.08
CA THR A 256 -7.68 7.90 -22.74
C THR A 256 -7.24 8.65 -21.47
N PRO A 257 -6.57 9.82 -21.60
CA PRO A 257 -6.09 10.57 -20.45
C PRO A 257 -7.21 10.95 -19.46
N PRO A 258 -6.97 10.92 -18.14
CA PRO A 258 -7.98 11.31 -17.15
C PRO A 258 -8.43 12.77 -17.30
N SER A 259 -9.72 13.04 -17.09
CA SER A 259 -10.30 14.40 -17.07
C SER A 259 -10.06 15.14 -15.75
N PHE A 260 -9.27 14.58 -14.84
CA PHE A 260 -8.94 15.13 -13.54
C PHE A 260 -7.46 14.94 -13.24
N GLY A 261 -6.90 15.81 -12.40
CA GLY A 261 -5.54 15.70 -11.87
C GLY A 261 -5.53 15.69 -10.34
N ILE A 262 -4.36 15.42 -9.78
CA ILE A 262 -4.11 15.45 -8.33
C ILE A 262 -2.83 16.21 -8.00
N LYS A 263 -2.82 16.95 -6.89
CA LYS A 263 -1.63 17.66 -6.40
C LYS A 263 -1.58 17.67 -4.88
N ILE A 264 -0.39 17.82 -4.31
CA ILE A 264 -0.21 18.06 -2.88
C ILE A 264 -0.06 19.56 -2.64
N GLU A 265 -0.84 20.09 -1.71
CA GLU A 265 -0.72 21.45 -1.18
C GLU A 265 -0.54 21.40 0.34
N CYS A 266 0.12 22.40 0.93
CA CYS A 266 0.26 22.52 2.38
C CYS A 266 -0.31 23.86 2.85
N PRO A 267 -1.51 23.92 3.47
CA PRO A 267 -2.15 25.17 3.87
C PRO A 267 -1.32 26.05 4.81
N GLY A 268 -0.55 25.43 5.73
CA GLY A 268 0.38 26.13 6.61
C GLY A 268 1.77 26.43 6.00
N GLY A 269 1.97 26.13 4.71
CA GLY A 269 3.22 26.33 3.98
C GLY A 269 4.42 25.53 4.50
N GLY A 270 5.57 25.69 3.85
CA GLY A 270 6.84 25.11 4.28
C GLY A 270 6.82 23.59 4.45
N CYS A 271 6.33 22.88 3.44
CA CYS A 271 6.57 21.45 3.21
C CYS A 271 7.68 21.30 2.15
N ASN A 272 8.46 20.23 2.25
CA ASN A 272 9.59 19.99 1.35
C ASN A 272 9.14 19.11 0.17
N GLY A 273 9.70 19.35 -1.03
CA GLY A 273 9.35 18.60 -2.25
C GLY A 273 8.19 19.18 -3.08
N LEU A 274 7.67 20.35 -2.72
CA LEU A 274 6.68 21.08 -3.52
C LEU A 274 7.35 21.85 -4.69
N PRO A 275 6.66 22.04 -5.84
CA PRO A 275 5.35 21.47 -6.19
C PRO A 275 5.41 19.95 -6.33
N CYS A 276 4.28 19.29 -6.12
CA CYS A 276 4.11 17.87 -6.41
C CYS A 276 2.71 17.69 -6.98
N ALA A 277 2.62 17.57 -8.31
CA ALA A 277 1.37 17.55 -9.05
C ALA A 277 1.42 16.58 -10.24
N ILE A 278 0.24 16.10 -10.61
CA ILE A 278 -0.03 15.27 -11.78
C ILE A 278 -1.22 15.92 -12.50
N HIS A 279 -0.94 16.57 -13.62
CA HIS A 279 -1.94 17.23 -14.47
C HIS A 279 -1.82 16.64 -15.90
N PRO A 280 -2.63 15.64 -16.28
CA PRO A 280 -2.37 14.82 -17.47
C PRO A 280 -2.38 15.63 -18.78
N SER A 281 -3.12 16.73 -18.86
CA SER A 281 -3.17 17.62 -20.02
C SER A 281 -1.94 18.54 -20.20
N THR A 282 -1.10 18.73 -19.17
CA THR A 282 0.10 19.60 -19.24
C THR A 282 1.38 18.81 -19.05
N ASP A 283 1.36 17.83 -18.14
CA ASP A 283 2.52 17.01 -17.80
C ASP A 283 2.63 15.80 -18.74
N GLY A 284 1.54 15.47 -19.44
CA GLY A 284 1.40 14.31 -20.30
C GLY A 284 1.01 13.03 -19.55
N MET A 285 0.79 11.96 -20.32
CA MET A 285 0.59 10.63 -19.75
C MET A 285 1.85 10.15 -19.02
N ASN A 286 1.66 9.62 -17.80
CA ASN A 286 2.74 9.32 -16.86
C ASN A 286 3.60 10.55 -16.47
N GLY A 287 3.11 11.78 -16.69
CA GLY A 287 3.78 13.02 -16.33
C GLY A 287 3.67 13.38 -14.85
N VAL A 288 4.72 14.00 -14.29
CA VAL A 288 4.73 14.53 -12.92
C VAL A 288 5.49 15.85 -12.88
N ASN A 289 4.85 16.89 -12.35
CA ASN A 289 5.45 18.18 -12.06
C ASN A 289 5.93 18.24 -10.60
N SER A 290 7.24 17.99 -10.40
CA SER A 290 7.91 18.14 -9.11
C SER A 290 9.44 18.22 -9.25
N PRO A 291 10.16 18.97 -8.39
CA PRO A 291 11.62 18.90 -8.29
C PRO A 291 12.13 17.60 -7.68
N VAL A 292 11.26 16.82 -7.01
CA VAL A 292 11.58 15.52 -6.38
C VAL A 292 10.78 14.37 -7.01
N LYS A 293 10.54 14.47 -8.32
CA LYS A 293 9.92 13.37 -9.09
C LYS A 293 10.88 12.20 -9.29
N ALA A 294 10.32 10.99 -9.27
CA ALA A 294 11.05 9.75 -9.52
C ALA A 294 10.14 8.73 -10.23
N THR A 295 10.75 7.67 -10.78
CA THR A 295 10.06 6.54 -11.41
C THR A 295 10.07 5.34 -10.47
N GLY A 296 8.91 4.71 -10.25
CA GLY A 296 8.76 3.54 -9.39
C GLY A 296 8.66 2.22 -10.17
N VAL A 297 8.37 1.14 -9.43
CA VAL A 297 8.06 -0.18 -10.01
C VAL A 297 6.90 -0.07 -11.01
N GLY A 298 6.98 -0.84 -12.11
CA GLY A 298 6.04 -0.75 -13.23
C GLY A 298 6.20 0.52 -14.09
N GLY A 299 7.23 1.33 -13.88
CA GLY A 299 7.52 2.52 -14.68
C GLY A 299 6.63 3.73 -14.38
N ALA A 300 5.79 3.67 -13.35
CA ALA A 300 4.92 4.77 -12.95
C ALA A 300 5.71 5.89 -12.25
N ASN A 301 5.53 7.12 -12.71
CA ASN A 301 6.16 8.29 -12.10
C ASN A 301 5.38 8.79 -10.88
N PHE A 302 6.11 9.29 -9.90
CA PHE A 302 5.60 9.78 -8.62
C PHE A 302 6.40 10.98 -8.12
N CYS A 303 5.85 11.68 -7.12
CA CYS A 303 6.59 12.62 -6.28
C CYS A 303 6.19 12.44 -4.81
N VAL A 304 7.07 12.87 -3.90
CA VAL A 304 6.88 12.76 -2.44
C VAL A 304 7.08 14.12 -1.79
N VAL A 305 6.15 14.51 -0.93
CA VAL A 305 6.24 15.70 -0.11
C VAL A 305 6.48 15.29 1.34
N THR A 306 7.43 15.95 2.00
CA THR A 306 7.61 15.85 3.46
C THR A 306 6.87 17.00 4.12
N VAL A 307 5.89 16.65 4.95
CA VAL A 307 5.10 17.54 5.79
C VAL A 307 5.74 17.55 7.18
N PRO A 308 6.35 18.66 7.63
CA PRO A 308 6.97 18.73 8.95
C PRO A 308 5.99 18.43 10.09
N SER A 309 6.52 17.87 11.18
CA SER A 309 5.77 17.62 12.43
C SER A 309 4.90 18.82 12.85
N GLY A 310 3.63 18.55 13.17
CA GLY A 310 2.63 19.56 13.55
C GLY A 310 1.97 20.33 12.38
N LYS A 311 2.33 20.03 11.12
CA LYS A 311 1.66 20.58 9.93
C LYS A 311 0.74 19.57 9.25
N THR A 312 -0.08 20.06 8.32
CA THR A 312 -0.97 19.25 7.48
C THR A 312 -0.72 19.48 5.99
N ALA A 313 -1.10 18.49 5.18
CA ALA A 313 -1.18 18.59 3.73
C ALA A 313 -2.56 18.19 3.20
N ASN A 314 -2.90 18.73 2.04
CA ASN A 314 -4.09 18.44 1.26
C ASN A 314 -3.68 17.72 -0.03
N ILE A 315 -4.23 16.54 -0.29
CA ILE A 315 -4.26 15.98 -1.65
C ILE A 315 -5.47 16.61 -2.35
N VAL A 316 -5.22 17.56 -3.25
CA VAL A 316 -6.27 18.28 -3.96
C VAL A 316 -6.56 17.57 -5.29
N VAL A 317 -7.83 17.20 -5.49
CA VAL A 317 -8.36 16.59 -6.72
C VAL A 317 -9.08 17.67 -7.52
N PHE A 318 -8.70 17.88 -8.79
CA PHE A 318 -9.17 19.02 -9.60
C PHE A 318 -9.48 18.61 -11.05
N ASN A 319 -10.38 19.34 -11.74
CA ASN A 319 -10.66 19.10 -13.16
C ASN A 319 -9.57 19.73 -14.05
N VAL A 320 -9.18 19.06 -15.13
CA VAL A 320 -8.05 19.49 -15.99
C VAL A 320 -8.37 20.62 -16.96
N ASP A 321 -9.65 20.99 -17.07
CA ASP A 321 -10.14 22.15 -17.80
C ASP A 321 -10.11 23.45 -16.97
N GLY A 322 -9.77 23.35 -15.68
CA GLY A 322 -9.79 24.46 -14.72
C GLY A 322 -11.16 24.73 -14.08
N SER A 323 -12.19 23.93 -14.37
CA SER A 323 -13.52 24.06 -13.76
C SER A 323 -13.51 23.66 -12.29
N GLU A 324 -13.73 24.60 -11.37
CA GLU A 324 -14.00 24.26 -9.97
C GLU A 324 -15.48 23.91 -9.77
N GLY A 325 -15.75 22.71 -9.27
CA GLY A 325 -17.09 22.27 -8.90
C GLY A 325 -17.42 22.59 -7.44
N GLY A 326 -18.67 22.96 -7.16
CA GLY A 326 -19.19 23.05 -5.79
C GLY A 326 -19.26 21.66 -5.12
N PRO A 327 -19.51 21.60 -3.79
CA PRO A 327 -19.59 20.33 -3.07
C PRO A 327 -20.53 19.33 -3.75
N ALA A 328 -20.05 18.11 -4.01
CA ALA A 328 -20.90 17.07 -4.56
C ALA A 328 -22.00 16.72 -3.55
N PRO A 329 -23.23 16.38 -4.00
CA PRO A 329 -24.27 15.88 -3.11
C PRO A 329 -23.75 14.67 -2.30
N GLU A 330 -23.98 14.67 -0.99
CA GLU A 330 -23.64 13.50 -0.17
C GLU A 330 -24.46 12.30 -0.63
N ALA A 331 -23.77 11.21 -0.96
CA ALA A 331 -24.42 9.93 -1.18
C ALA A 331 -25.19 9.57 0.11
N PRO A 332 -26.42 9.02 0.00
CA PRO A 332 -27.24 8.74 1.17
C PRO A 332 -26.50 7.74 2.07
N SER A 333 -26.02 8.23 3.22
CA SER A 333 -25.39 7.38 4.22
C SER A 333 -26.35 6.27 4.61
N SER A 334 -25.86 5.03 4.70
CA SER A 334 -26.69 3.87 5.02
C SER A 334 -27.17 3.94 6.46
N VAL A 335 -28.27 4.66 6.68
CA VAL A 335 -28.88 4.86 8.00
C VAL A 335 -29.28 3.49 8.55
N VAL A 336 -28.51 3.02 9.53
CA VAL A 336 -28.90 1.87 10.35
C VAL A 336 -30.26 2.19 10.97
N PRO A 337 -31.31 1.40 10.70
CA PRO A 337 -32.64 1.71 11.20
C PRO A 337 -32.61 1.73 12.73
N PRO A 338 -33.25 2.73 13.39
CA PRO A 338 -33.22 2.84 14.84
C PRO A 338 -33.81 1.57 15.48
N PRO A 339 -33.21 1.06 16.57
CA PRO A 339 -33.73 -0.13 17.23
C PRO A 339 -35.16 0.11 17.72
N PRO A 340 -36.05 -0.89 17.66
CA PRO A 340 -37.44 -0.74 18.05
C PRO A 340 -37.54 -0.28 19.50
N SER A 341 -38.24 0.84 19.74
CA SER A 341 -38.34 1.46 21.06
C SER A 341 -39.02 0.52 22.05
N SER A 342 -38.27 0.04 23.04
CA SER A 342 -38.81 -0.77 24.12
C SER A 342 -39.74 0.07 25.00
N THR A 343 -40.98 -0.40 25.18
CA THR A 343 -42.03 0.34 25.88
C THR A 343 -41.68 0.48 27.36
N LYS A 344 -41.35 1.70 27.80
CA LYS A 344 -40.95 1.98 29.18
C LYS A 344 -42.13 1.78 30.15
N ALA A 345 -42.09 0.69 30.92
CA ALA A 345 -43.00 0.50 32.04
C ALA A 345 -42.76 1.54 33.15
N THR A 346 -43.85 2.10 33.68
CA THR A 346 -43.83 3.08 34.78
C THR A 346 -43.80 2.38 36.14
N PRO A 347 -42.94 2.81 37.07
CA PRO A 347 -43.22 2.75 38.50
C PRO A 347 -43.58 4.14 39.06
N THR A 348 -44.43 4.15 40.07
CA THR A 348 -45.07 5.36 40.63
C THR A 348 -44.13 6.18 41.50
N SER A 349 -44.27 7.52 41.47
CA SER A 349 -43.58 8.45 42.36
C SER A 349 -44.20 8.46 43.76
N THR A 350 -43.38 8.23 44.80
CA THR A 350 -43.74 8.51 46.20
C THR A 350 -42.76 9.52 46.78
N SER A 351 -43.29 10.64 47.29
CA SER A 351 -42.50 11.74 47.84
C SER A 351 -42.26 11.59 49.34
N THR A 352 -41.03 11.83 49.80
CA THR A 352 -40.72 12.19 51.20
C THR A 352 -39.52 13.14 51.21
N SER A 353 -39.46 14.04 52.18
CA SER A 353 -38.59 15.23 52.16
C SER A 353 -37.54 15.23 53.27
N SER A 354 -36.51 16.08 53.12
CA SER A 354 -35.46 16.41 54.11
C SER A 354 -34.49 15.25 54.44
N SER A 355 -33.28 15.48 54.98
CA SER A 355 -32.75 16.68 55.66
C SER A 355 -31.28 17.01 55.31
N SER A 356 -30.87 18.24 55.64
CA SER A 356 -29.55 18.82 55.35
C SER A 356 -28.45 18.44 56.36
N SER A 357 -27.19 18.38 55.92
CA SER A 357 -26.02 18.56 56.79
C SER A 357 -24.85 19.24 56.06
N LYS A 358 -24.21 20.23 56.70
CA LYS A 358 -22.99 20.92 56.25
C LYS A 358 -21.72 20.16 56.68
N SER A 359 -20.56 20.74 56.33
CA SER A 359 -19.19 20.54 56.87
C SER A 359 -18.27 19.61 56.08
N THR A 360 -16.96 19.86 55.95
CA THR A 360 -16.18 21.11 56.12
C THR A 360 -14.89 21.00 55.29
N SER A 361 -14.29 22.14 54.90
CA SER A 361 -13.02 22.23 54.17
C SER A 361 -11.78 21.96 55.04
N SER A 362 -10.77 21.28 54.48
CA SER A 362 -9.38 21.38 54.93
C SER A 362 -8.38 21.14 53.80
N SER A 363 -7.46 22.07 53.60
CA SER A 363 -6.39 22.06 52.60
C SER A 363 -5.01 22.02 53.27
N SER A 364 -4.02 21.30 52.71
CA SER A 364 -2.60 21.72 52.76
C SER A 364 -1.63 20.80 51.98
N SER A 365 -0.97 21.38 50.97
CA SER A 365 0.47 21.27 50.64
C SER A 365 1.25 19.95 50.74
N ASP A 366 1.82 19.56 49.59
CA ASP A 366 3.26 19.30 49.34
C ASP A 366 4.08 18.30 50.20
N SER A 367 4.74 17.38 49.47
CA SER A 367 6.18 17.16 49.61
C SER A 367 6.78 16.52 48.35
N SER A 368 8.01 16.89 48.02
CA SER A 368 8.74 16.47 46.82
C SER A 368 9.79 15.39 47.10
N SER A 369 10.05 14.51 46.13
CA SER A 369 11.25 13.65 46.14
C SER A 369 11.84 13.47 44.74
N SER A 370 13.01 14.07 44.50
CA SER A 370 13.75 13.97 43.24
C SER A 370 14.69 12.77 43.21
N VAL A 371 14.79 12.09 42.06
CA VAL A 371 15.91 11.17 41.75
C VAL A 371 16.46 11.53 40.37
N SER A 372 17.79 11.55 40.25
CA SER A 372 18.54 12.01 39.06
C SER A 372 19.50 10.94 38.55
N SER A 373 20.04 11.15 37.35
CA SER A 373 21.01 10.32 36.60
C SER A 373 20.37 9.29 35.64
N SER A 374 20.89 9.05 34.44
CA SER A 374 22.03 9.69 33.72
C SER A 374 21.89 9.55 32.19
N LYS A 375 22.54 10.45 31.44
CA LYS A 375 22.69 10.34 29.97
C LYS A 375 23.76 9.29 29.61
N PRO A 376 23.67 8.72 28.40
CA PRO A 376 24.79 8.89 27.46
C PRO A 376 24.39 9.70 26.22
N SER A 377 25.39 10.20 25.50
CA SER A 377 25.25 10.99 24.27
C SER A 377 25.97 10.30 23.12
N VAL A 378 25.27 10.00 22.02
CA VAL A 378 25.88 9.54 20.76
C VAL A 378 25.43 10.48 19.64
N LYS A 379 26.35 10.83 18.74
CA LYS A 379 26.12 11.80 17.65
C LYS A 379 25.53 11.14 16.41
N GLY A 380 24.69 11.92 15.72
CA GLY A 380 24.45 11.92 14.26
C GLY A 380 24.76 10.66 13.46
N GLY A 381 23.71 9.87 13.20
CA GLY A 381 23.59 9.03 12.00
C GLY A 381 22.45 9.56 11.15
N TYR A 382 22.73 9.99 9.91
CA TYR A 382 21.70 10.41 8.95
C TYR A 382 21.10 9.17 8.29
N PHE A 383 19.96 8.71 8.79
CA PHE A 383 19.21 7.59 8.22
C PHE A 383 18.22 8.11 7.16
N PRO A 384 18.18 7.53 5.94
CA PRO A 384 17.16 7.84 4.95
C PRO A 384 15.83 7.19 5.36
N GLY A 385 15.06 7.86 6.22
CA GLY A 385 13.71 7.45 6.61
C GLY A 385 12.72 7.62 5.45
N GLY A 386 12.49 6.56 4.68
CA GLY A 386 11.61 6.63 3.50
C GLY A 386 11.30 5.26 2.89
N ILE A 387 11.16 4.23 3.73
CA ILE A 387 11.05 2.84 3.26
C ILE A 387 9.58 2.49 2.99
N PHE A 388 9.19 2.55 1.72
CA PHE A 388 8.20 1.63 1.18
C PHE A 388 8.85 0.24 1.15
N HIS A 389 8.41 -0.70 2.00
CA HIS A 389 9.06 -2.00 2.17
C HIS A 389 8.68 -2.98 1.05
N GLU A 390 9.29 -2.79 -0.12
CA GLU A 390 9.42 -3.85 -1.13
C GLU A 390 10.55 -4.79 -0.69
N ASN A 391 10.24 -5.75 0.19
CA ASN A 391 11.26 -6.60 0.82
C ASN A 391 11.60 -7.85 -0.02
N SER A 392 12.89 -8.02 -0.33
CA SER A 392 13.42 -9.23 -0.99
C SER A 392 13.77 -10.30 0.04
N THR A 393 13.14 -11.48 -0.07
CA THR A 393 13.38 -12.62 0.84
C THR A 393 14.82 -13.11 0.80
N THR A 394 15.48 -13.15 1.95
CA THR A 394 16.69 -13.95 2.17
C THR A 394 16.35 -15.43 2.23
N THR A 395 16.91 -16.23 1.33
CA THR A 395 16.90 -17.69 1.44
C THR A 395 18.32 -18.14 1.76
N GLU A 396 18.50 -18.83 2.89
CA GLU A 396 19.76 -19.47 3.25
C GLU A 396 20.06 -20.63 2.29
N SER A 397 21.34 -20.92 2.05
CA SER A 397 21.77 -22.10 1.28
C SER A 397 23.09 -22.61 1.85
N GLU A 398 23.20 -23.93 1.98
CA GLU A 398 24.07 -24.58 2.95
C GLU A 398 25.53 -24.69 2.48
N ASP A 399 26.47 -24.42 3.39
CA ASP A 399 27.91 -24.50 3.14
C ASP A 399 28.39 -25.97 3.14
N HIS A 400 28.45 -26.59 1.95
CA HIS A 400 29.04 -27.93 1.81
C HIS A 400 30.54 -27.86 1.50
N SER A 401 31.36 -28.01 2.54
CA SER A 401 32.83 -27.92 2.45
C SER A 401 33.50 -29.06 1.65
N SER A 402 34.49 -28.72 0.82
CA SER A 402 35.44 -29.69 0.23
C SER A 402 36.86 -29.08 0.02
N HIS A 403 37.89 -29.68 0.63
CA HIS A 403 39.31 -29.40 0.34
C HIS A 403 39.78 -30.11 -0.94
N GLY A 404 40.90 -29.69 -1.58
CA GLY A 404 41.59 -30.61 -2.51
C GLY A 404 42.59 -30.16 -3.59
N SER A 405 43.41 -29.12 -3.41
CA SER A 405 44.76 -28.94 -4.02
C SER A 405 45.09 -29.34 -5.50
N THR A 406 45.42 -28.33 -6.33
CA THR A 406 46.55 -28.28 -7.30
C THR A 406 46.75 -29.33 -8.42
N LYS A 407 46.69 -28.90 -9.70
CA LYS A 407 47.89 -28.64 -10.58
C LYS A 407 47.52 -28.10 -11.99
N ALA A 408 48.52 -27.54 -12.70
CA ALA A 408 48.54 -27.04 -14.08
C ALA A 408 49.73 -27.71 -14.86
N PRO A 409 50.09 -27.45 -16.16
CA PRO A 409 49.65 -26.46 -17.18
C PRO A 409 48.98 -27.16 -18.42
N THR A 410 49.08 -26.87 -19.75
CA THR A 410 49.90 -26.06 -20.74
C THR A 410 49.18 -26.23 -22.13
N LEU A 411 49.34 -25.50 -23.26
CA LEU A 411 49.82 -24.14 -23.68
C LEU A 411 49.64 -24.00 -25.25
N ASN A 412 49.79 -22.79 -25.82
CA ASN A 412 49.91 -22.39 -27.26
C ASN A 412 48.62 -22.16 -28.08
N THR A 413 48.38 -21.06 -28.85
CA THR A 413 49.12 -20.27 -29.89
C THR A 413 48.99 -20.94 -31.29
N SER A 414 48.58 -20.34 -32.43
CA SER A 414 48.82 -19.00 -33.07
C SER A 414 47.61 -18.56 -33.98
N THR A 415 47.33 -17.32 -34.44
CA THR A 415 48.08 -16.24 -35.18
C THR A 415 48.40 -16.67 -36.65
N THR A 416 48.04 -16.02 -37.79
CA THR A 416 47.45 -14.68 -38.13
C THR A 416 46.84 -14.64 -39.57
N GLY A 417 46.06 -13.61 -39.97
CA GLY A 417 45.69 -13.29 -41.38
C GLY A 417 44.67 -12.12 -41.56
N ALA A 418 44.68 -11.36 -42.67
CA ALA A 418 43.86 -10.13 -42.82
C ALA A 418 43.42 -9.70 -44.24
N ALA A 419 42.20 -9.13 -44.32
CA ALA A 419 41.72 -8.06 -45.24
C ALA A 419 41.66 -8.32 -46.80
N PRO A 420 41.09 -7.40 -47.63
CA PRO A 420 39.67 -7.00 -47.64
C PRO A 420 39.06 -6.90 -49.09
N ALA A 421 37.74 -6.57 -49.22
CA ALA A 421 37.16 -5.52 -50.13
C ALA A 421 35.77 -5.81 -50.79
N SER A 422 35.07 -4.70 -51.10
CA SER A 422 34.07 -4.45 -52.18
C SER A 422 32.72 -5.22 -52.29
N THR A 423 31.65 -4.49 -51.99
CA THR A 423 30.28 -4.51 -52.58
C THR A 423 30.28 -4.21 -54.10
N PRO A 424 29.25 -4.52 -54.95
CA PRO A 424 27.83 -4.13 -54.71
C PRO A 424 26.65 -4.90 -55.37
N SER A 425 25.44 -4.40 -55.07
CA SER A 425 24.23 -4.28 -55.95
C SER A 425 22.98 -5.16 -55.68
N ARG A 426 21.84 -4.59 -56.07
CA ARG A 426 20.42 -4.90 -55.74
C ARG A 426 19.90 -6.27 -56.21
N SER A 427 18.93 -6.84 -55.48
CA SER A 427 17.51 -6.97 -55.93
C SER A 427 16.61 -7.53 -54.82
N ASP A 428 15.30 -7.52 -55.04
CA ASP A 428 14.25 -7.75 -54.04
C ASP A 428 14.01 -9.23 -53.67
N GLY A 429 13.52 -9.47 -52.44
CA GLY A 429 13.06 -10.80 -52.00
C GLY A 429 12.66 -10.81 -50.52
N ALA A 430 11.39 -11.09 -50.22
CA ALA A 430 10.87 -11.16 -48.85
C ALA A 430 10.78 -12.61 -48.35
N VAL A 431 11.36 -12.89 -47.17
CA VAL A 431 11.16 -14.11 -46.37
C VAL A 431 11.27 -13.74 -44.88
N ASP A 432 10.51 -14.40 -44.02
CA ASP A 432 10.69 -14.37 -42.56
C ASP A 432 12.12 -14.73 -42.13
N GLN A 433 12.55 -14.23 -40.96
CA GLN A 433 13.62 -14.92 -40.25
C GLN A 433 13.54 -14.79 -38.72
N SER A 434 13.41 -15.93 -38.07
CA SER A 434 13.49 -16.09 -36.62
C SER A 434 14.95 -16.20 -36.16
N GLY A 435 15.41 -15.18 -35.42
CA GLY A 435 16.46 -15.16 -34.38
C GLY A 435 17.76 -15.99 -34.49
N SER A 436 18.88 -15.37 -34.11
CA SER A 436 19.81 -15.88 -33.07
C SER A 436 20.98 -14.91 -32.78
N ALA A 437 21.66 -15.13 -31.63
CA ALA A 437 23.02 -14.72 -31.22
C ALA A 437 23.58 -13.32 -31.61
N ILE A 438 23.93 -12.41 -30.69
CA ILE A 438 24.97 -12.44 -29.62
C ILE A 438 26.41 -12.20 -30.12
N ALA A 439 27.12 -11.32 -29.39
CA ALA A 439 28.54 -10.87 -29.50
C ALA A 439 28.84 -9.75 -30.54
N GLY A 440 29.54 -8.64 -30.16
CA GLY A 440 29.91 -8.24 -28.79
C GLY A 440 30.77 -6.96 -28.63
N LEU A 441 30.73 -6.43 -27.40
CA LEU A 441 31.77 -5.73 -26.61
C LEU A 441 32.65 -4.56 -27.16
N ILE A 442 32.60 -3.45 -26.41
CA ILE A 442 33.67 -2.47 -26.04
C ILE A 442 34.38 -1.66 -27.15
N VAL A 443 34.24 -0.32 -27.10
CA VAL A 443 35.32 0.68 -26.79
C VAL A 443 34.70 2.09 -26.84
N ALA A 444 34.74 2.85 -25.73
CA ALA A 444 34.75 4.32 -25.68
C ALA A 444 34.63 4.86 -24.22
N LEU A 445 35.73 4.83 -23.43
CA LEU A 445 35.74 5.55 -22.14
C LEU A 445 37.16 5.98 -21.69
N VAL A 446 37.88 6.70 -22.57
CA VAL A 446 39.12 7.45 -22.21
C VAL A 446 39.10 8.82 -22.89
N ALA A 447 38.52 9.81 -22.22
CA ALA A 447 38.53 11.23 -22.63
C ALA A 447 38.28 12.15 -21.43
N ALA A 448 39.02 11.93 -20.33
CA ALA A 448 39.05 12.82 -19.17
C ALA A 448 40.50 13.26 -18.88
N ALA A 449 40.66 14.39 -18.20
CA ALA A 449 41.93 15.02 -17.84
C ALA A 449 42.79 15.54 -19.01
N ALA A 450 42.32 16.60 -19.67
CA ALA A 450 43.18 17.61 -20.28
C ALA A 450 42.62 19.02 -19.98
N LEU A 451 43.48 19.88 -19.42
CA LEU A 451 43.24 21.30 -19.07
C LEU A 451 42.26 21.59 -17.91
N TYR A 452 42.88 21.75 -16.72
CA TYR A 452 42.48 22.58 -15.55
C TYR A 452 41.00 22.62 -15.12
#